data_AF-A0A8X8ZEV8-F1
#
_entry.id   AF-A0A8X8ZEV8-F1
#
_cell.length_a   1.000
_cell.length_b   1.000
_cell.length_c   1.000
_cell.angle_alpha   90.00
_cell.angle_beta   90.00
_cell.angle_gamma   90.00
#
_symmetry.space_group_name_H-M   'P 1'
#
loop_
_entity.id
_entity.type
_entity.pdbx_description
1 polymer ?
#
loop_
_entity_poly.entity_id
_entity_poly.type
_entity_poly.pdbx_seq_one_letter_code
_entity_poly.pdbx_strand_id
1 'polypeptide(L)'
;MNYYDDCFKALPLIPSYPNYIFFLNAIVYSTKTFEKTNSIHALFFQSFYQIQPMGKNTMIACFIILLCTLEVICVEHVKYTLLHSAVPKGADFYNWHKVFVHYCDGSLFMSDVDQVDPTNNLTFRGGRIYNVVMEELLGKGMRNAHNAILSGSSAGGLSTILHCDRFRALFPNTTRVKCISDSGFFIRGEGELAKQSESHFAQVIEANGLRPLLPRSCTSKRDPNLCLFAEYLVEDVATPLFILEAAFDSYQIEHNFILTVPGLDPILWKNCSKSLEQCNATQIGIIKGNFN
;
A
#
# COMPACT_ATOMS: atom_id res chain seq x y z
N MET A 1 -5.12 -4.05 -29.61
CA MET A 1 -4.63 -2.87 -28.87
C MET A 1 -3.64 -3.39 -27.84
N ASN A 2 -2.39 -2.93 -27.89
CA ASN A 2 -1.31 -3.49 -27.07
C ASN A 2 -1.36 -2.79 -25.70
N TYR A 3 -2.00 -3.40 -24.70
CA TYR A 3 -2.29 -2.79 -23.40
C TYR A 3 -1.03 -2.31 -22.63
N TYR A 4 0.11 -2.94 -22.91
CA TYR A 4 1.42 -2.47 -22.42
C TYR A 4 1.74 -1.06 -22.92
N ASP A 5 1.37 -0.70 -24.16
CA ASP A 5 1.65 0.61 -24.73
C ASP A 5 0.86 1.72 -24.01
N ASP A 6 -0.34 1.45 -23.49
CA ASP A 6 -1.13 2.45 -22.75
C ASP A 6 -0.48 2.76 -21.39
N CYS A 7 0.01 1.74 -20.69
CA CYS A 7 0.73 1.90 -19.42
C CYS A 7 2.04 2.68 -19.61
N PHE A 8 2.81 2.40 -20.68
CA PHE A 8 4.04 3.12 -21.00
C PHE A 8 3.81 4.53 -21.58
N LYS A 9 2.71 4.78 -22.30
CA LYS A 9 2.33 6.10 -22.82
C LYS A 9 1.74 7.02 -21.74
N ALA A 10 1.10 6.47 -20.71
CA ALA A 10 0.59 7.23 -19.57
C ALA A 10 1.71 7.70 -18.62
N LEU A 11 2.83 6.97 -18.53
CA LEU A 11 3.97 7.31 -17.66
C LEU A 11 4.49 8.76 -17.81
N PRO A 12 4.65 9.33 -19.02
CA PRO A 12 5.03 10.74 -19.20
C PRO A 12 3.84 11.72 -19.29
N LEU A 13 2.60 11.23 -19.36
CA LEU A 13 1.37 12.04 -19.51
C LEU A 13 0.54 12.13 -18.23
N ILE A 14 0.90 11.44 -17.16
CA ILE A 14 0.42 11.77 -15.81
C ILE A 14 1.12 13.08 -15.44
N PRO A 15 0.48 14.25 -15.56
CA PRO A 15 1.06 15.44 -14.95
C PRO A 15 1.32 15.08 -13.50
N SER A 16 2.48 15.47 -13.00
CA SER A 16 2.72 15.54 -11.57
C SER A 16 1.69 16.51 -10.97
N TYR A 17 0.47 16.02 -10.75
CA TYR A 17 -0.35 16.52 -9.67
C TYR A 17 0.54 16.36 -8.43
N PRO A 18 0.76 17.42 -7.65
CA PRO A 18 1.67 17.39 -6.51
C PRO A 18 1.35 16.30 -5.46
N ASN A 19 0.24 15.55 -5.62
CA ASN A 19 -0.32 14.64 -4.63
C ASN A 19 -0.55 13.19 -5.11
N TYR A 20 -0.17 12.79 -6.34
CA TYR A 20 -0.28 11.40 -6.79
C TYR A 20 1.10 10.80 -7.07
N ILE A 21 1.69 10.21 -6.03
CA ILE A 21 2.95 9.47 -6.09
C ILE A 21 2.65 8.05 -6.60
N PHE A 22 3.52 7.50 -7.47
CA PHE A 22 3.41 6.14 -7.98
C PHE A 22 3.64 5.12 -6.86
N PHE A 23 2.78 4.11 -6.74
CA PHE A 23 2.95 3.09 -5.71
C PHE A 23 2.95 1.66 -6.24
N LEU A 24 3.83 0.87 -5.64
CA LEU A 24 4.38 -0.38 -6.15
C LEU A 24 3.46 -1.56 -5.78
N ASN A 25 3.18 -2.47 -6.72
CA ASN A 25 2.60 -3.78 -6.41
C ASN A 25 3.62 -4.89 -6.70
N ALA A 26 3.70 -5.85 -5.79
CA ALA A 26 4.57 -7.01 -5.85
C ALA A 26 3.75 -8.30 -5.76
N ILE A 27 3.94 -9.21 -6.71
CA ILE A 27 3.37 -10.56 -6.66
C ILE A 27 4.53 -11.53 -6.45
N VAL A 28 4.45 -12.32 -5.39
CA VAL A 28 5.51 -13.28 -5.03
C VAL A 28 4.91 -14.65 -4.86
N TYR A 29 5.38 -15.65 -5.62
CA TYR A 29 4.81 -17.00 -5.59
C TYR A 29 5.88 -18.08 -5.70
N SER A 30 5.59 -19.26 -5.16
CA SER A 30 6.45 -20.43 -5.24
C SER A 30 5.68 -21.66 -5.69
N THR A 31 6.24 -22.36 -6.66
CA THR A 31 5.79 -23.68 -7.13
C THR A 31 6.30 -24.82 -6.24
N LYS A 32 7.05 -24.52 -5.16
CA LYS A 32 7.51 -25.49 -4.17
C LYS A 32 6.79 -25.30 -2.84
N THR A 33 6.60 -26.40 -2.10
CA THR A 33 6.15 -26.35 -0.70
C THR A 33 7.24 -25.72 0.16
N PHE A 34 6.90 -24.63 0.85
CA PHE A 34 7.79 -24.02 1.84
C PHE A 34 7.77 -24.85 3.13
N GLU A 35 8.92 -25.35 3.56
CA GLU A 35 9.10 -25.93 4.89
C GLU A 35 9.35 -24.79 5.90
N LYS A 36 8.59 -24.79 7.00
CA LYS A 36 8.70 -23.79 8.07
C LYS A 36 10.15 -23.71 8.56
N THR A 37 10.80 -22.57 8.37
CA THR A 37 11.90 -22.17 9.26
C THR A 37 11.27 -21.61 10.54
N ASN A 38 11.66 -22.13 11.70
CA ASN A 38 11.14 -21.76 13.04
C ASN A 38 11.52 -20.35 13.50
N SER A 39 11.77 -19.43 12.58
CA SER A 39 12.22 -18.09 12.87
C SER A 39 11.56 -17.14 11.89
N ILE A 40 10.32 -16.73 12.19
CA ILE A 40 9.81 -15.49 11.63
C ILE A 40 10.53 -14.38 12.40
N HIS A 41 11.79 -14.11 12.06
CA HIS A 41 12.36 -12.81 12.35
C HIS A 41 11.67 -11.86 11.38
N ALA A 42 10.55 -11.30 11.81
CA ALA A 42 9.84 -10.23 11.13
C ALA A 42 10.72 -8.95 11.14
N LEU A 43 11.85 -8.99 10.44
CA LEU A 43 12.65 -7.82 10.10
C LEU A 43 12.01 -7.20 8.88
N PHE A 44 10.92 -6.46 9.09
CA PHE A 44 10.21 -5.78 8.01
C PHE A 44 10.71 -4.36 7.81
N PHE A 45 10.81 -4.03 6.54
CA PHE A 45 11.47 -2.87 5.99
C PHE A 45 10.51 -1.68 6.02
N GLN A 46 10.90 -0.63 6.72
CA GLN A 46 10.40 0.70 6.44
C GLN A 46 11.09 1.14 5.14
N SER A 47 10.34 1.21 4.03
CA SER A 47 10.83 1.79 2.79
C SER A 47 10.88 3.32 2.95
N PHE A 48 11.90 3.83 3.63
CA PHE A 48 12.23 5.25 3.51
C PHE A 48 12.77 5.51 2.10
N TYR A 49 11.95 6.08 1.24
CA TYR A 49 12.47 6.86 0.12
C TYR A 49 12.93 8.23 0.66
N GLN A 50 14.18 8.30 1.10
CA GLN A 50 14.94 9.55 1.06
C GLN A 50 16.34 9.25 0.53
N ILE A 51 16.56 9.63 -0.73
CA ILE A 51 17.90 9.91 -1.22
C ILE A 51 18.30 11.26 -0.62
N GLN A 52 19.21 11.24 0.33
CA GLN A 52 20.10 12.38 0.62
C GLN A 52 21.53 11.84 0.69
N PRO A 53 22.51 12.43 -0.01
CA PRO A 53 23.90 12.06 0.12
C PRO A 53 24.44 12.69 1.41
N MET A 54 24.79 11.88 2.40
CA MET A 54 25.64 12.32 3.50
C MET A 54 26.79 11.32 3.70
N GLY A 55 27.96 11.89 3.97
CA GLY A 55 29.28 11.30 3.79
C GLY A 55 29.58 10.02 4.57
N LYS A 56 30.74 9.47 4.24
CA LYS A 56 31.28 8.19 4.68
C LYS A 56 31.22 8.02 6.21
N ASN A 57 30.72 6.83 6.62
CA ASN A 57 30.84 6.14 7.90
C ASN A 57 29.61 6.20 8.84
N THR A 58 28.78 5.14 8.69
CA THR A 58 27.97 4.44 9.71
C THR A 58 26.84 5.22 10.42
N MET A 59 25.59 4.81 10.19
CA MET A 59 24.40 5.20 10.97
C MET A 59 23.79 3.95 11.62
N ILE A 60 23.61 3.98 12.95
CA ILE A 60 22.89 2.97 13.75
C ILE A 60 21.67 3.67 14.34
N ALA A 61 20.47 3.12 14.15
CA ALA A 61 19.25 3.57 14.82
C ALA A 61 18.74 2.43 15.71
N CYS A 62 18.51 2.71 17.00
CA CYS A 62 17.94 1.76 17.97
C CYS A 62 16.45 2.04 18.18
N PHE A 63 15.60 1.04 18.01
CA PHE A 63 14.19 1.10 18.40
C PHE A 63 14.02 0.58 19.83
N ILE A 64 13.32 1.33 20.68
CA ILE A 64 12.93 0.91 22.03
C ILE A 64 11.59 0.18 21.93
N ILE A 65 11.61 -1.15 21.94
CA ILE A 65 10.38 -1.96 22.12
C ILE A 65 10.14 -2.09 23.63
N LEU A 66 9.06 -1.46 24.11
CA LEU A 66 8.66 -1.51 25.51
C LEU A 66 7.88 -2.80 25.79
N LEU A 67 8.58 -3.94 25.88
CA LEU A 67 8.06 -5.13 26.57
C LEU A 67 9.18 -5.75 27.40
N CYS A 68 8.90 -5.95 28.68
CA CYS A 68 9.77 -6.53 29.69
C CYS A 68 10.44 -7.83 29.22
N THR A 69 11.69 -7.73 28.76
CA THR A 69 12.87 -8.52 29.15
C THR A 69 13.96 -8.27 28.11
N LEU A 70 15.10 -7.78 28.57
CA LEU A 70 16.40 -7.68 27.90
C LEU A 70 16.50 -8.33 26.50
N GLU A 71 16.55 -7.48 25.46
CA GLU A 71 17.49 -7.57 24.35
C GLU A 71 17.34 -6.32 23.46
N VAL A 72 18.40 -5.50 23.37
CA VAL A 72 18.48 -4.42 22.39
C VAL A 72 18.76 -5.07 21.03
N ILE A 73 17.72 -5.26 20.23
CA ILE A 73 17.89 -5.75 18.85
C ILE A 73 18.32 -4.55 18.00
N CYS A 74 19.63 -4.44 17.76
CA CYS A 74 20.16 -3.57 16.72
C CYS A 74 19.75 -4.15 15.35
N VAL A 75 18.70 -3.59 14.74
CA VAL A 75 18.34 -3.95 13.36
C VAL A 75 19.30 -3.23 12.42
N GLU A 76 20.22 -3.96 11.81
CA GLU A 76 20.96 -3.48 10.65
C GLU A 76 19.95 -3.02 9.59
N HIS A 77 20.06 -1.80 9.06
CA HIS A 77 19.27 -1.37 7.90
C HIS A 77 19.67 -2.24 6.72
N VAL A 78 18.96 -3.35 6.59
CA VAL A 78 19.08 -4.20 5.43
C VAL A 78 18.45 -3.42 4.25
N LYS A 79 18.99 -3.55 3.04
CA LYS A 79 18.42 -2.94 1.81
C LYS A 79 17.74 -4.00 0.95
N TYR A 80 16.79 -4.76 1.49
CA TYR A 80 16.11 -5.82 0.76
C TYR A 80 14.60 -5.62 0.82
N THR A 81 14.00 -5.30 -0.30
CA THR A 81 12.54 -5.40 -0.42
C THR A 81 12.14 -6.88 -0.55
N LEU A 82 10.83 -7.16 -0.42
CA LEU A 82 10.22 -8.46 -0.79
C LEU A 82 10.68 -8.97 -2.17
N LEU A 83 11.10 -8.05 -3.06
CA LEU A 83 11.54 -8.33 -4.42
C LEU A 83 13.04 -8.64 -4.55
N HIS A 84 13.87 -8.37 -3.53
CA HIS A 84 15.31 -8.61 -3.59
C HIS A 84 15.65 -10.08 -3.34
N SER A 85 16.62 -10.61 -4.07
CA SER A 85 17.18 -11.95 -3.84
C SER A 85 18.43 -11.83 -2.97
N ALA A 86 18.25 -11.98 -1.66
CA ALA A 86 19.32 -11.77 -0.68
C ALA A 86 19.60 -13.02 0.17
N VAL A 87 19.96 -14.10 -0.54
CA VAL A 87 20.32 -15.41 0.04
C VAL A 87 21.35 -15.31 1.18
N PRO A 88 22.42 -14.50 1.08
CA PRO A 88 23.45 -14.46 2.13
C PRO A 88 22.99 -13.80 3.44
N LYS A 89 21.84 -13.12 3.47
CA LYS A 89 21.32 -12.40 4.65
C LYS A 89 20.00 -12.99 5.18
N GLY A 90 19.66 -14.23 4.81
CA GLY A 90 18.48 -14.92 5.32
C GLY A 90 17.15 -14.34 4.84
N ALA A 91 17.12 -13.65 3.70
CA ALA A 91 15.89 -13.04 3.20
C ALA A 91 14.80 -14.08 2.93
N ASP A 92 13.62 -13.84 3.51
CA ASP A 92 12.43 -14.61 3.20
C ASP A 92 12.12 -14.56 1.70
N PHE A 93 11.58 -15.65 1.17
CA PHE A 93 11.16 -15.75 -0.24
C PHE A 93 12.29 -15.57 -1.28
N TYR A 94 13.57 -15.68 -0.90
CA TYR A 94 14.70 -15.47 -1.81
C TYR A 94 14.63 -16.29 -3.10
N ASN A 95 14.08 -17.51 -3.04
CA ASN A 95 13.93 -18.46 -4.14
C ASN A 95 12.52 -18.53 -4.75
N TRP A 96 11.64 -17.58 -4.41
CA TRP A 96 10.31 -17.48 -5.02
C TRP A 96 10.38 -16.70 -6.33
N HIS A 97 9.40 -16.91 -7.20
CA HIS A 97 9.16 -16.03 -8.34
C HIS A 97 8.66 -14.70 -7.82
N LYS A 98 9.23 -13.60 -8.33
CA LYS A 98 8.95 -12.23 -7.90
C LYS A 98 8.60 -11.41 -9.12
N VAL A 99 7.45 -10.76 -9.07
CA VAL A 99 6.94 -9.94 -10.16
C VAL A 99 6.63 -8.58 -9.61
N PHE A 100 7.11 -7.56 -10.30
CA PHE A 100 6.80 -6.18 -10.00
C PHE A 100 5.80 -5.64 -11.03
N VAL A 101 4.69 -5.07 -10.58
CA VAL A 101 3.64 -4.48 -11.42
C VAL A 101 3.62 -2.97 -11.20
N HIS A 102 3.92 -2.23 -12.27
CA HIS A 102 3.88 -0.77 -12.25
C HIS A 102 2.44 -0.27 -12.10
N TYR A 103 2.23 0.67 -11.19
CA TYR A 103 0.97 1.38 -11.08
C TYR A 103 0.90 2.49 -12.12
N CYS A 104 -0.04 2.36 -13.06
CA CYS A 104 -0.17 3.29 -14.19
C CYS A 104 -1.62 3.63 -14.51
N ASP A 105 -2.59 3.20 -13.69
CA ASP A 105 -4.01 3.41 -13.93
C ASP A 105 -4.64 4.49 -13.05
N GLY A 106 -4.00 4.87 -11.94
CA GLY A 106 -4.52 5.87 -11.00
C GLY A 106 -5.80 5.45 -10.26
N SER A 107 -6.28 4.21 -10.45
CA SER A 107 -7.61 3.75 -10.07
C SER A 107 -7.58 2.43 -9.28
N LEU A 108 -6.52 2.22 -8.48
CA LEU A 108 -6.35 1.07 -7.58
C LEU A 108 -6.47 -0.30 -8.29
N PHE A 109 -6.13 -0.39 -9.58
CA PHE A 109 -6.34 -1.61 -10.38
C PHE A 109 -7.81 -2.08 -10.42
N MET A 110 -8.77 -1.20 -10.15
CA MET A 110 -10.20 -1.56 -10.10
C MET A 110 -10.96 -1.05 -11.30
N SER A 111 -10.77 0.21 -11.69
CA SER A 111 -11.65 0.89 -12.63
C SER A 111 -11.63 0.30 -14.05
N ASP A 112 -12.73 0.46 -14.76
CA ASP A 112 -12.90 0.03 -16.14
C ASP A 112 -13.69 1.08 -16.95
N VAL A 113 -13.21 2.33 -16.90
CA VAL A 113 -13.83 3.45 -17.60
C VAL A 113 -13.33 3.52 -19.04
N ASP A 114 -14.25 3.45 -20.01
CA ASP A 114 -13.92 3.57 -21.44
C ASP A 114 -13.53 4.98 -21.82
N GLN A 115 -14.18 5.97 -21.21
CA GLN A 115 -13.96 7.37 -21.46
C GLN A 115 -12.54 7.77 -21.03
N VAL A 116 -11.89 8.56 -21.87
CA VAL A 116 -10.63 9.22 -21.55
C VAL A 116 -10.97 10.54 -20.91
N ASP A 117 -10.30 10.90 -19.81
CA ASP A 117 -10.45 12.23 -19.21
C ASP A 117 -10.07 13.28 -20.26
N PRO A 118 -11.00 14.17 -20.66
CA PRO A 118 -10.77 15.10 -21.75
C PRO A 118 -9.80 16.22 -21.39
N THR A 119 -9.49 16.41 -20.11
CA THR A 119 -8.66 17.51 -19.60
C THR A 119 -7.19 17.13 -19.56
N ASN A 120 -6.87 15.93 -19.10
CA ASN A 120 -5.48 15.46 -18.89
C ASN A 120 -5.14 14.22 -19.73
N ASN A 121 -6.09 13.70 -20.53
CA ASN A 121 -5.93 12.52 -21.37
C ASN A 121 -5.57 11.24 -20.58
N LEU A 122 -6.03 11.15 -19.32
CA LEU A 122 -5.84 9.98 -18.47
C LEU A 122 -6.92 8.92 -18.73
N THR A 123 -6.56 7.66 -18.48
CA THR A 123 -7.46 6.51 -18.57
C THR A 123 -7.50 5.74 -17.26
N PHE A 124 -8.68 5.58 -16.69
CA PHE A 124 -8.91 4.81 -15.46
C PHE A 124 -9.37 3.39 -15.83
N ARG A 125 -8.41 2.54 -16.19
CA ARG A 125 -8.65 1.17 -16.71
C ARG A 125 -7.91 0.10 -15.90
N GLY A 126 -7.72 0.35 -14.62
CA GLY A 126 -6.98 -0.52 -13.72
C GLY A 126 -7.45 -1.96 -13.71
N GLY A 127 -8.77 -2.19 -13.78
CA GLY A 127 -9.36 -3.52 -13.81
C GLY A 127 -8.96 -4.35 -15.03
N ARG A 128 -8.78 -3.71 -16.20
CA ARG A 128 -8.25 -4.38 -17.41
C ARG A 128 -6.81 -4.80 -17.22
N ILE A 129 -5.99 -3.88 -16.69
CA ILE A 129 -4.56 -4.14 -16.43
C ILE A 129 -4.43 -5.30 -15.43
N TYR A 130 -5.20 -5.28 -14.33
CA TYR A 130 -5.22 -6.36 -13.36
C TYR A 130 -5.52 -7.71 -14.01
N ASN A 131 -6.60 -7.79 -14.79
CA ASN A 131 -7.02 -9.03 -15.44
C ASN A 131 -5.93 -9.59 -16.35
N VAL A 132 -5.40 -8.77 -17.26
CA VAL A 132 -4.39 -9.21 -18.23
C VAL A 132 -3.10 -9.64 -17.53
N VAL A 133 -2.64 -8.89 -16.52
CA VAL A 133 -1.45 -9.25 -15.74
C VAL A 133 -1.66 -10.58 -15.02
N MET A 134 -2.79 -10.78 -14.36
CA MET A 134 -3.08 -12.03 -13.64
C MET A 134 -3.18 -13.22 -14.60
N GLU A 135 -3.87 -13.07 -15.72
CA GLU A 135 -3.97 -14.10 -16.76
C GLU A 135 -2.60 -14.49 -17.32
N GLU A 136 -1.76 -13.50 -17.63
CA GLU A 136 -0.42 -13.74 -18.14
C GLU A 136 0.46 -14.48 -17.12
N LEU A 137 0.43 -14.06 -15.84
CA LEU A 137 1.20 -14.72 -14.78
C LEU A 137 0.71 -16.14 -14.51
N LEU A 138 -0.60 -16.37 -14.53
CA LEU A 138 -1.18 -17.71 -14.44
C LEU A 138 -0.67 -18.61 -15.57
N GLY A 139 -0.61 -18.09 -16.80
CA GLY A 139 -0.06 -18.77 -17.98
C GLY A 139 1.45 -19.06 -17.87
N LYS A 140 2.21 -18.19 -17.20
CA LYS A 140 3.65 -18.37 -16.93
C LYS A 140 3.97 -19.26 -15.73
N GLY A 141 2.98 -19.96 -15.18
CA GLY A 141 3.17 -20.98 -14.14
C GLY A 141 2.71 -20.58 -12.74
N MET A 142 2.23 -19.35 -12.54
CA MET A 142 1.64 -18.94 -11.25
C MET A 142 0.45 -19.83 -10.87
N ARG A 143 -0.30 -20.37 -11.85
CA ARG A 143 -1.42 -21.30 -11.62
C ARG A 143 -1.03 -22.54 -10.82
N ASN A 144 0.25 -22.94 -10.86
CA ASN A 144 0.78 -24.12 -10.17
C ASN A 144 1.46 -23.76 -8.83
N ALA A 145 1.26 -22.55 -8.32
CA ALA A 145 1.87 -22.13 -7.06
C ALA A 145 1.31 -22.93 -5.88
N HIS A 146 2.20 -23.39 -5.00
CA HIS A 146 1.84 -23.90 -3.68
C HIS A 146 1.64 -22.76 -2.68
N ASN A 147 2.35 -21.65 -2.88
CA ASN A 147 2.25 -20.45 -2.05
C ASN A 147 2.24 -19.21 -2.96
N ALA A 148 1.37 -18.24 -2.68
CA ALA A 148 1.30 -16.98 -3.41
C ALA A 148 1.01 -15.81 -2.46
N ILE A 149 1.64 -14.68 -2.72
CA ILE A 149 1.49 -13.43 -1.97
C ILE A 149 1.19 -12.31 -2.96
N LEU A 150 0.09 -11.60 -2.72
CA LEU A 150 -0.15 -10.28 -3.31
C LEU A 150 0.29 -9.22 -2.30
N SER A 151 1.11 -8.28 -2.73
CA SER A 151 1.56 -7.19 -1.87
C SER A 151 1.56 -5.88 -2.63
N GLY A 152 1.37 -4.79 -1.90
CA GLY A 152 1.55 -3.45 -2.43
C GLY A 152 1.80 -2.45 -1.33
N SER A 153 2.36 -1.32 -1.71
CA SER A 153 2.65 -0.20 -0.81
C SER A 153 1.69 0.97 -1.09
N SER A 154 1.27 1.72 -0.08
CA SER A 154 0.37 2.89 -0.19
C SER A 154 -0.89 2.62 -1.02
N ALA A 155 -1.13 3.31 -2.15
CA ALA A 155 -2.27 3.02 -3.04
C ALA A 155 -2.28 1.55 -3.52
N GLY A 156 -1.09 0.95 -3.71
CA GLY A 156 -0.94 -0.49 -3.97
C GLY A 156 -1.29 -1.36 -2.77
N GLY A 157 -1.06 -0.88 -1.54
CA GLY A 157 -1.50 -1.53 -0.30
C GLY A 157 -3.03 -1.56 -0.19
N LEU A 158 -3.68 -0.41 -0.39
CA LEU A 158 -5.15 -0.34 -0.44
C LEU A 158 -5.73 -1.23 -1.56
N SER A 159 -5.14 -1.18 -2.76
CA SER A 159 -5.45 -2.08 -3.86
C SER A 159 -5.28 -3.56 -3.45
N THR A 160 -4.23 -3.90 -2.70
CA THR A 160 -4.01 -5.25 -2.19
C THR A 160 -5.13 -5.70 -1.27
N ILE A 161 -5.63 -4.84 -0.37
CA ILE A 161 -6.80 -5.15 0.48
C ILE A 161 -8.02 -5.43 -0.41
N LEU A 162 -8.31 -4.54 -1.36
CA LEU A 162 -9.49 -4.60 -2.22
C LEU A 162 -9.49 -5.82 -3.16
N HIS A 163 -8.32 -6.26 -3.64
CA HIS A 163 -8.18 -7.40 -4.54
C HIS A 163 -7.81 -8.71 -3.82
N CYS A 164 -7.64 -8.72 -2.49
CA CYS A 164 -7.06 -9.86 -1.80
C CYS A 164 -7.84 -11.17 -2.03
N ASP A 165 -9.17 -11.12 -1.84
CA ASP A 165 -10.03 -12.29 -2.05
C ASP A 165 -10.17 -12.66 -3.53
N ARG A 166 -10.17 -11.67 -4.42
CA ARG A 166 -10.15 -11.91 -5.87
C ARG A 166 -8.87 -12.62 -6.31
N PHE A 167 -7.73 -12.23 -5.76
CA PHE A 167 -6.45 -12.88 -6.00
C PHE A 167 -6.45 -14.31 -5.47
N ARG A 168 -6.95 -14.55 -4.25
CA ARG A 168 -7.13 -15.90 -3.69
C ARG A 168 -7.99 -16.78 -4.60
N ALA A 169 -9.05 -16.24 -5.18
CA ALA A 169 -9.98 -16.97 -6.04
C ALA A 169 -9.35 -17.47 -7.35
N LEU A 170 -8.18 -16.96 -7.76
CA LEU A 170 -7.45 -17.43 -8.95
C LEU A 170 -6.81 -18.81 -8.75
N PHE A 171 -6.71 -19.29 -7.52
CA PHE A 171 -5.97 -20.49 -7.15
C PHE A 171 -6.88 -21.60 -6.60
N PRO A 172 -6.51 -22.88 -6.76
CA PRO A 172 -7.20 -23.99 -6.10
C PRO A 172 -7.11 -23.88 -4.57
N ASN A 173 -8.02 -24.56 -3.86
CA ASN A 173 -8.07 -24.51 -2.40
C ASN A 173 -6.83 -25.05 -1.68
N THR A 174 -5.97 -25.78 -2.39
CA THR A 174 -4.70 -26.31 -1.88
C THR A 174 -3.57 -25.27 -1.87
N THR A 175 -3.68 -24.19 -2.65
CA THR A 175 -2.67 -23.12 -2.68
C THR A 175 -2.84 -22.22 -1.45
N ARG A 176 -1.74 -21.97 -0.75
CA ARG A 176 -1.72 -21.02 0.37
C ARG A 176 -1.53 -19.61 -0.18
N VAL A 177 -2.58 -18.81 -0.13
CA VAL A 177 -2.54 -17.40 -0.56
C VAL A 177 -2.60 -16.50 0.67
N LYS A 178 -1.78 -15.45 0.66
CA LYS A 178 -1.81 -14.37 1.65
C LYS A 178 -1.70 -13.02 0.95
N CYS A 179 -2.08 -11.96 1.63
CA CYS A 179 -1.90 -10.60 1.16
C CYS A 179 -1.10 -9.77 2.16
N ILE A 180 -0.29 -8.83 1.67
CA ILE A 180 0.48 -7.90 2.50
C ILE A 180 0.19 -6.48 2.03
N SER A 181 -0.57 -5.74 2.82
CA SER A 181 -0.78 -4.30 2.62
C SER A 181 0.26 -3.53 3.42
N ASP A 182 1.17 -2.87 2.73
CA ASP A 182 2.13 -1.93 3.30
C ASP A 182 1.60 -0.50 3.11
N SER A 183 1.52 0.30 4.18
CA SER A 183 1.14 1.71 4.15
C SER A 183 -0.22 2.02 3.47
N GLY A 184 -1.09 1.00 3.34
CA GLY A 184 -2.36 1.06 2.62
C GLY A 184 -3.58 1.12 3.53
N PHE A 185 -3.39 1.28 4.84
CA PHE A 185 -4.43 1.31 5.85
C PHE A 185 -4.82 2.77 6.11
N PHE A 186 -5.72 3.28 5.27
CA PHE A 186 -6.25 4.64 5.41
C PHE A 186 -7.35 4.68 6.45
N ILE A 187 -7.19 5.54 7.46
CA ILE A 187 -8.19 5.74 8.49
C ILE A 187 -9.12 6.89 8.13
N ARG A 188 -10.35 6.80 8.61
CA ARG A 188 -11.31 7.89 8.56
C ARG A 188 -10.90 9.04 9.49
N GLY A 189 -10.41 8.69 10.68
CA GLY A 189 -10.19 9.64 11.78
C GLY A 189 -11.52 10.12 12.38
N GLU A 190 -11.46 11.18 13.19
CA GLU A 190 -12.61 11.75 13.88
C GLU A 190 -12.77 13.26 13.63
N GLY A 191 -13.92 13.81 14.03
CA GLY A 191 -14.17 15.26 14.01
C GLY A 191 -14.01 15.88 12.62
N GLU A 192 -13.13 16.87 12.51
CA GLU A 192 -12.90 17.58 11.25
C GLU A 192 -12.07 16.73 10.27
N LEU A 193 -11.13 15.91 10.76
CA LEU A 193 -10.38 14.97 9.92
C LEU A 193 -11.32 13.99 9.21
N ALA A 194 -12.31 13.45 9.92
CA ALA A 194 -13.32 12.57 9.32
C ALA A 194 -14.03 13.22 8.13
N LYS A 195 -14.48 14.47 8.26
CA LYS A 195 -15.16 15.18 7.17
C LYS A 195 -14.26 15.37 5.94
N GLN A 196 -13.01 15.76 6.17
CA GLN A 196 -12.05 15.99 5.09
C GLN A 196 -11.68 14.67 4.39
N SER A 197 -11.39 13.64 5.16
CA SER A 197 -11.09 12.29 4.65
C SER A 197 -12.27 11.72 3.87
N GLU A 198 -13.50 11.76 4.41
CA GLU A 198 -14.70 11.25 3.73
C GLU A 198 -14.94 11.98 2.41
N SER A 199 -14.82 13.31 2.40
CA SER A 199 -14.94 14.12 1.18
C SER A 199 -13.88 13.75 0.14
N HIS A 200 -12.63 13.57 0.57
CA HIS A 200 -11.53 13.17 -0.30
C HIS A 200 -11.78 11.80 -0.93
N PHE A 201 -12.08 10.77 -0.13
CA PHE A 201 -12.29 9.42 -0.66
C PHE A 201 -13.58 9.29 -1.48
N ALA A 202 -14.62 10.08 -1.18
CA ALA A 202 -15.80 10.18 -2.04
C ALA A 202 -15.44 10.70 -3.45
N GLN A 203 -14.57 11.71 -3.54
CA GLN A 203 -14.06 12.22 -4.82
C GLN A 203 -13.21 11.17 -5.54
N VAL A 204 -12.35 10.43 -4.82
CA VAL A 204 -11.58 9.32 -5.41
C VAL A 204 -12.51 8.25 -5.99
N ILE A 205 -13.57 7.87 -5.28
CA ILE A 205 -14.54 6.87 -5.73
C ILE A 205 -15.27 7.33 -6.99
N GLU A 206 -15.74 8.58 -7.01
CA GLU A 206 -16.48 9.13 -8.15
C GLU A 206 -15.58 9.30 -9.37
N ALA A 207 -14.43 9.97 -9.21
CA ALA A 207 -13.50 10.26 -10.31
C ALA A 207 -12.98 8.98 -10.99
N ASN A 208 -12.78 7.92 -10.21
CA ASN A 208 -12.32 6.64 -10.73
C ASN A 208 -13.47 5.67 -11.05
N GLY A 209 -14.75 6.07 -10.93
CA GLY A 209 -15.89 5.19 -11.19
C GLY A 209 -15.90 3.91 -10.34
N LEU A 210 -15.40 3.97 -9.10
CA LEU A 210 -15.20 2.79 -8.25
C LEU A 210 -16.48 2.30 -7.59
N ARG A 211 -17.51 3.15 -7.50
CA ARG A 211 -18.73 2.87 -6.73
C ARG A 211 -19.36 1.49 -7.00
N PRO A 212 -19.55 1.02 -8.25
CA PRO A 212 -20.11 -0.32 -8.51
C PRO A 212 -19.11 -1.46 -8.26
N LEU A 213 -17.83 -1.15 -8.06
CA LEU A 213 -16.73 -2.11 -7.91
C LEU A 213 -16.32 -2.33 -6.45
N LEU A 214 -16.81 -1.49 -5.53
CA LEU A 214 -16.52 -1.60 -4.11
C LEU A 214 -17.09 -2.91 -3.51
N PRO A 215 -16.44 -3.48 -2.48
CA PRO A 215 -16.89 -4.74 -1.88
C PRO A 215 -18.33 -4.68 -1.39
N ARG A 216 -19.16 -5.62 -1.84
CA ARG A 216 -20.57 -5.73 -1.41
C ARG A 216 -20.72 -5.95 0.09
N SER A 217 -19.76 -6.64 0.69
CA SER A 217 -19.69 -6.84 2.14
C SER A 217 -19.67 -5.51 2.91
N CYS A 218 -19.02 -4.49 2.35
CA CYS A 218 -19.05 -3.13 2.89
C CYS A 218 -20.29 -2.35 2.43
N THR A 219 -20.55 -2.24 1.12
CA THR A 219 -21.60 -1.35 0.57
C THR A 219 -23.03 -1.76 0.94
N SER A 220 -23.25 -3.00 1.38
CA SER A 220 -24.56 -3.45 1.90
C SER A 220 -24.85 -2.98 3.33
N LYS A 221 -23.82 -2.60 4.10
CA LYS A 221 -23.93 -2.24 5.52
C LYS A 221 -23.85 -0.73 5.76
N ARG A 222 -23.28 0.03 4.83
CA ARG A 222 -22.93 1.46 5.03
C ARG A 222 -22.83 2.21 3.70
N ASP A 223 -22.63 3.52 3.78
CA ASP A 223 -22.39 4.36 2.60
C ASP A 223 -21.17 3.86 1.80
N PRO A 224 -21.28 3.64 0.48
CA PRO A 224 -20.15 3.26 -0.36
C PRO A 224 -18.93 4.19 -0.26
N ASN A 225 -19.12 5.47 0.04
CA ASN A 225 -18.02 6.43 0.19
C ASN A 225 -17.11 6.13 1.38
N LEU A 226 -17.57 5.30 2.31
CA LEU A 226 -16.77 4.82 3.44
C LEU A 226 -15.95 3.57 3.09
N CYS A 227 -16.26 2.87 1.99
CA CYS A 227 -15.67 1.58 1.65
C CYS A 227 -14.27 1.66 1.04
N LEU A 228 -13.53 2.73 1.28
CA LEU A 228 -12.08 2.80 1.07
C LEU A 228 -11.29 2.94 2.37
N PHE A 229 -11.96 3.16 3.51
CA PHE A 229 -11.30 3.20 4.81
C PHE A 229 -11.14 1.79 5.38
N ALA A 230 -10.00 1.58 6.03
CA ALA A 230 -9.60 0.27 6.49
C ALA A 230 -10.53 -0.29 7.59
N GLU A 231 -11.07 0.58 8.43
CA GLU A 231 -12.04 0.26 9.50
C GLU A 231 -13.30 -0.43 8.97
N TYR A 232 -13.61 -0.26 7.68
CA TYR A 232 -14.81 -0.80 7.05
C TYR A 232 -14.53 -1.91 6.04
N LEU A 233 -13.28 -2.03 5.60
CA LEU A 233 -12.85 -2.98 4.58
C LEU A 233 -12.23 -4.24 5.16
N VAL A 234 -11.34 -4.10 6.15
CA VAL A 234 -10.44 -5.18 6.59
C VAL A 234 -11.21 -6.32 7.24
N GLU A 235 -12.27 -6.02 8.00
CA GLU A 235 -13.08 -7.02 8.69
C GLU A 235 -13.73 -8.03 7.73
N ASP A 236 -14.02 -7.60 6.50
CA ASP A 236 -14.74 -8.40 5.52
C ASP A 236 -13.80 -9.19 4.58
N VAL A 237 -12.47 -9.06 4.72
CA VAL A 237 -11.49 -9.80 3.90
C VAL A 237 -11.32 -11.22 4.45
N ALA A 238 -11.66 -12.23 3.65
CA ALA A 238 -11.61 -13.63 4.07
C ALA A 238 -10.20 -14.23 3.99
N THR A 239 -9.39 -13.77 3.03
CA THR A 239 -8.03 -14.25 2.81
C THR A 239 -7.08 -13.68 3.85
N PRO A 240 -6.13 -14.46 4.41
CA PRO A 240 -5.18 -13.95 5.40
C PRO A 240 -4.42 -12.70 4.91
N LEU A 241 -4.72 -11.57 5.55
CA LEU A 241 -4.17 -10.26 5.26
C LEU A 241 -3.21 -9.86 6.39
N PHE A 242 -1.98 -9.51 6.01
CA PHE A 242 -1.01 -8.88 6.90
C PHE A 242 -0.98 -7.38 6.61
N ILE A 243 -1.18 -6.58 7.64
CA ILE A 243 -1.14 -5.12 7.56
C ILE A 243 0.20 -4.67 8.15
N LEU A 244 1.00 -4.00 7.33
CA LEU A 244 2.19 -3.29 7.74
C LEU A 244 1.88 -1.80 7.63
N GLU A 245 1.67 -1.14 8.77
CA GLU A 245 1.28 0.26 8.79
C GLU A 245 2.06 1.01 9.87
N ALA A 246 2.46 2.24 9.56
CA ALA A 246 3.01 3.14 10.58
C ALA A 246 1.87 3.66 11.45
N ALA A 247 2.05 3.68 12.77
CA ALA A 247 1.06 4.26 13.69
C ALA A 247 0.68 5.72 13.33
N PHE A 248 1.58 6.40 12.64
CA PHE A 248 1.48 7.77 12.17
C PHE A 248 2.04 7.83 10.75
N ASP A 249 1.24 7.41 9.78
CA ASP A 249 1.63 7.45 8.37
C ASP A 249 1.82 8.91 7.90
N SER A 250 2.95 9.15 7.21
CA SER A 250 3.33 10.51 6.81
C SER A 250 2.42 11.08 5.74
N TYR A 251 1.88 10.24 4.84
CA TYR A 251 0.94 10.70 3.83
C TYR A 251 -0.37 11.14 4.49
N GLN A 252 -0.91 10.32 5.41
CA GLN A 252 -2.14 10.67 6.11
C GLN A 252 -1.96 11.91 6.99
N ILE A 253 -0.82 12.06 7.67
CA ILE A 253 -0.52 13.27 8.45
C ILE A 253 -0.42 14.50 7.55
N GLU A 254 0.35 14.44 6.47
CA GLU A 254 0.56 15.59 5.61
C GLU A 254 -0.69 15.94 4.81
N HIS A 255 -1.25 14.98 4.08
CA HIS A 255 -2.29 15.22 3.07
C HIS A 255 -3.70 15.11 3.62
N ASN A 256 -3.97 14.19 4.53
CA ASN A 256 -5.33 14.01 5.05
C ASN A 256 -5.60 14.90 6.27
N PHE A 257 -4.56 15.34 6.98
CA PHE A 257 -4.69 16.13 8.19
C PHE A 257 -4.14 17.56 8.07
N ILE A 258 -2.83 17.74 7.90
CA ILE A 258 -2.19 19.07 7.97
C ILE A 258 -2.66 20.00 6.85
N LEU A 259 -2.78 19.50 5.62
CA LEU A 259 -3.14 20.33 4.46
C LEU A 259 -4.64 20.59 4.33
N THR A 260 -5.48 19.89 5.09
CA THR A 260 -6.95 19.89 4.90
C THR A 260 -7.71 20.38 6.13
N VAL A 261 -7.21 20.13 7.35
CA VAL A 261 -7.89 20.55 8.59
C VAL A 261 -7.67 22.06 8.83
N PRO A 262 -8.75 22.86 8.91
CA PRO A 262 -8.64 24.29 9.14
C PRO A 262 -7.91 24.63 10.45
N GLY A 263 -7.08 25.67 10.42
CA GLY A 263 -6.38 26.16 11.61
C GLY A 263 -5.00 25.54 11.86
N LEU A 264 -4.58 24.57 11.05
CA LEU A 264 -3.19 24.09 11.03
C LEU A 264 -2.37 24.94 10.05
N ASP A 265 -1.34 25.63 10.54
CA ASP A 265 -0.45 26.43 9.69
C ASP A 265 0.56 25.52 8.97
N PRO A 266 0.51 25.36 7.63
CA PRO A 266 1.40 24.48 6.91
C PRO A 266 2.89 24.82 7.10
N ILE A 267 3.23 26.09 7.40
CA ILE A 267 4.61 26.52 7.65
C ILE A 267 5.13 25.92 8.97
N LEU A 268 4.32 25.98 10.03
CA LEU A 268 4.68 25.41 11.34
C LEU A 268 4.76 23.89 11.30
N TRP A 269 3.98 23.26 10.42
CA TRP A 269 3.88 21.81 10.30
C TRP A 269 4.81 21.19 9.24
N LYS A 270 5.42 21.98 8.35
CA LYS A 270 6.23 21.53 7.21
C LYS A 270 7.31 20.48 7.53
N ASN A 271 7.97 20.63 8.67
CA ASN A 271 9.04 19.73 9.09
C ASN A 271 8.48 18.48 9.78
N CYS A 272 7.49 18.70 10.64
CA CYS A 272 6.76 17.65 11.36
C CYS A 272 5.98 16.71 10.42
N SER A 273 5.40 17.24 9.31
CA SER A 273 4.68 16.44 8.31
C SER A 273 5.56 15.42 7.61
N LYS A 274 6.86 15.73 7.49
CA LYS A 274 7.85 14.89 6.80
C LYS A 274 8.55 13.91 7.73
N SER A 275 8.70 14.27 8.99
CA SER A 275 9.29 13.41 10.02
C SER A 275 8.75 13.76 11.39
N LEU A 276 8.22 12.75 12.07
CA LEU A 276 7.70 12.87 13.43
C LEU A 276 8.76 13.29 14.44
N GLU A 277 10.03 13.01 14.17
CA GLU A 277 11.16 13.45 15.01
C GLU A 277 11.33 14.97 15.01
N GLN A 278 10.78 15.65 14.00
CA GLN A 278 10.85 17.10 13.87
C GLN A 278 9.60 17.79 14.44
N CYS A 279 8.64 17.03 14.98
CA CYS A 279 7.47 17.56 15.66
C CYS A 279 7.82 17.98 17.10
N ASN A 280 7.31 19.12 17.53
CA ASN A 280 7.32 19.47 18.95
C ASN A 280 6.24 18.69 19.74
N ALA A 281 6.31 18.75 21.07
CA ALA A 281 5.38 18.02 21.94
C ALA A 281 3.90 18.34 21.69
N THR A 282 3.58 19.61 21.39
CA THR A 282 2.21 20.04 21.07
C THR A 282 1.72 19.42 19.77
N GLN A 283 2.56 19.40 18.73
CA GLN A 283 2.23 18.78 17.44
C GLN A 283 1.99 17.28 17.58
N ILE A 284 2.85 16.57 18.33
CA ILE A 284 2.65 15.14 18.63
C ILE A 284 1.33 14.92 19.39
N GLY A 285 1.00 15.80 20.36
CA GLY A 285 -0.27 15.72 21.08
C GLY A 285 -1.49 15.88 20.16
N ILE A 286 -1.43 16.81 19.22
CA ILE A 286 -2.49 17.04 18.23
C ILE A 286 -2.62 15.83 17.29
N ILE A 287 -1.53 15.28 16.76
CA ILE A 287 -1.56 14.08 15.90
C ILE A 287 -2.21 12.92 16.68
N LYS A 288 -1.72 12.62 17.90
CA LYS A 288 -2.27 11.56 18.74
C LYS A 288 -3.76 11.73 19.05
N GLY A 289 -4.24 12.95 19.22
CA GLY A 289 -5.65 13.22 19.49
C GLY A 289 -6.59 13.01 18.31
N ASN A 290 -6.07 12.94 17.07
CA ASN A 290 -6.88 12.79 15.85
C ASN A 290 -6.74 11.40 15.18
N PHE A 291 -5.68 10.65 15.52
CA PHE A 291 -5.32 9.37 14.90
C PHE A 291 -5.41 8.17 15.86
N ASN A 292 -5.77 8.35 17.13
CA ASN A 292 -5.99 7.27 18.11
C ASN A 292 -7.45 6.87 18.21
#